data_AF-A0A966Q2R1-F1
#
_entry.id   AF-A0A966Q2R1-F1
#
_cell.length_a   1.000
_cell.length_b   1.000
_cell.length_c   1.000
_cell.angle_alpha   90.00
_cell.angle_beta   90.00
_cell.angle_gamma   90.00
#
_symmetry.space_group_name_H-M   'P 1'
#
loop_
_entity.id
_entity.type
_entity.pdbx_description
1 polymer ?
#
loop_
_entity_poly.entity_id
_entity_poly.type
_entity_poly.pdbx_seq_one_letter_code
_entity_poly.pdbx_strand_id
1 'polypeptide(L)'
;MAELEASLSADTSASGAGGQSKSRNRKGGTKDWNHPHSEPRKGQSTGKYPDYFSWKTRSGHVFQLDDSQGAETVTLQHRGGTAIQIAPDGTLNITAHNGKYEIVFGEDRMTVSGAQDITVKGDASMRVYGDYNVTCQKDYNLTVLGNFNLVAKNHNRHVLGNIDTQARNENKKLMGSSSKIARGAIAYVSKGSASVVSHSDQVHIGGGSGLNFFVDEGDIISNIEKGSHYVSTKDGSIHQQVDGQDGHIRTRSKQ
;
A
#
# COMPACT_ATOMS: atom_id res chain seq x y z
N MET A 1 8.83 39.64 -4.03
CA MET A 1 8.59 40.98 -3.47
C MET A 1 7.19 41.36 -3.91
N ALA A 2 6.18 40.86 -3.17
CA ALA A 2 5.36 41.61 -2.18
C ALA A 2 4.33 42.48 -2.93
N GLU A 3 3.01 42.42 -2.70
CA GLU A 3 2.20 42.31 -1.47
C GLU A 3 0.91 41.48 -1.78
N LEU A 4 0.40 40.56 -0.93
CA LEU A 4 -0.49 40.77 0.23
C LEU A 4 -1.64 41.78 -0.03
N GLU A 5 -2.91 41.65 0.35
CA GLU A 5 -3.83 40.64 0.94
C GLU A 5 -5.16 41.40 1.19
N ALA A 6 -6.25 40.69 1.51
CA ALA A 6 -7.56 41.18 1.97
C ALA A 6 -8.49 41.86 0.92
N SER A 7 -9.78 41.52 0.83
CA SER A 7 -10.72 41.36 1.95
C SER A 7 -11.89 40.41 1.67
N LEU A 8 -12.35 39.85 2.77
CA LEU A 8 -13.32 38.80 3.00
C LEU A 8 -14.57 39.43 3.65
N SER A 9 -15.78 39.17 3.16
CA SER A 9 -17.03 39.15 3.96
C SER A 9 -18.15 38.51 3.11
N ALA A 10 -18.51 37.25 3.33
CA ALA A 10 -19.44 36.74 4.35
C ALA A 10 -20.91 37.11 4.08
N ASP A 11 -21.67 36.14 3.55
CA ASP A 11 -23.02 35.86 4.06
C ASP A 11 -23.25 34.34 4.07
N THR A 12 -23.92 33.89 5.11
CA THR A 12 -23.96 32.53 5.66
C THR A 12 -25.41 32.19 5.99
N SER A 13 -25.97 31.13 5.43
CA SER A 13 -27.01 30.32 6.10
C SER A 13 -27.11 28.96 5.37
N ALA A 14 -26.44 27.92 5.88
CA ALA A 14 -26.88 27.00 6.93
C ALA A 14 -27.74 25.83 6.39
N SER A 15 -27.10 24.68 6.13
CA SER A 15 -27.63 23.37 6.50
C SER A 15 -26.45 22.45 6.84
N GLY A 16 -26.46 21.94 8.06
CA GLY A 16 -25.31 21.33 8.71
C GLY A 16 -25.29 19.80 8.65
N ALA A 17 -24.07 19.26 8.64
CA ALA A 17 -23.69 18.02 9.33
C ALA A 17 -22.18 17.86 9.25
N GLY A 18 -21.52 17.62 10.39
CA GLY A 18 -20.25 16.89 10.40
C GLY A 18 -18.99 17.66 10.83
N GLY A 19 -18.78 17.71 12.14
CA GLY A 19 -17.57 17.13 12.73
C GLY A 19 -16.24 17.86 12.52
N GLN A 20 -15.85 18.64 13.53
CA GLN A 20 -14.52 19.18 13.77
C GLN A 20 -13.39 18.18 13.47
N SER A 21 -12.55 18.48 12.48
CA SER A 21 -11.26 17.82 12.27
C SER A 21 -10.30 18.23 13.39
N LYS A 22 -10.29 17.45 14.48
CA LYS A 22 -9.20 17.50 15.46
C LYS A 22 -7.95 16.90 14.80
N SER A 23 -7.00 17.78 14.48
CA SER A 23 -5.60 17.47 14.22
C SER A 23 -5.10 16.41 15.21
N ARG A 24 -5.00 15.16 14.74
CA ARG A 24 -4.34 14.07 15.47
C ARG A 24 -2.92 13.95 14.95
N ASN A 25 -2.03 14.55 15.74
CA ASN A 25 -0.60 14.34 15.83
C ASN A 25 -0.20 12.89 15.43
N ARG A 26 0.23 12.66 14.19
CA ARG A 26 0.83 11.39 13.76
C ARG A 26 2.31 11.37 14.15
N LYS A 27 2.59 11.22 15.44
CA LYS A 27 3.87 10.66 15.92
C LYS A 27 3.69 9.16 16.12
N GLY A 28 3.80 8.42 15.02
CA GLY A 28 3.94 6.97 15.04
C GLY A 28 5.35 6.62 14.55
N GLY A 29 6.37 7.07 15.29
CA GLY A 29 7.71 6.55 15.08
C GLY A 29 7.66 5.04 15.30
N THR A 30 8.25 4.28 14.39
CA THR A 30 8.67 2.91 14.66
C THR A 30 9.28 2.90 16.04
N LYS A 31 8.66 2.19 16.99
CA LYS A 31 9.31 1.94 18.27
C LYS A 31 10.58 1.20 17.90
N ASP A 32 11.71 1.88 17.96
CA ASP A 32 13.01 1.22 17.91
C ASP A 32 12.96 0.18 19.00
N TRP A 33 12.82 -1.08 18.61
CA TRP A 33 12.86 -2.16 19.57
C TRP A 33 14.29 -2.23 20.07
N ASN A 34 14.48 -1.64 21.24
CA ASN A 34 15.74 -1.69 21.93
C ASN A 34 15.83 -3.12 22.48
N HIS A 35 16.66 -3.95 21.85
CA HIS A 35 17.04 -5.25 22.42
C HIS A 35 17.32 -5.03 23.91
N PRO A 36 16.71 -5.80 24.83
CA PRO A 36 17.19 -5.84 26.20
C PRO A 36 18.62 -6.38 26.15
N HIS A 37 19.59 -5.47 26.10
CA HIS A 37 21.00 -5.80 26.14
C HIS A 37 21.34 -6.20 27.57
N SER A 38 20.93 -7.39 27.98
CA SER A 38 21.71 -8.12 28.96
C SER A 38 22.88 -8.70 28.20
N GLU A 39 23.99 -7.96 28.17
CA GLU A 39 25.29 -8.59 27.90
C GLU A 39 25.36 -9.82 28.83
N PRO A 40 25.47 -11.06 28.30
CA PRO A 40 25.64 -12.25 29.15
C PRO A 40 26.88 -12.12 30.04
N ARG A 41 27.79 -11.21 29.64
CA ARG A 41 29.06 -10.91 30.29
C ARG A 41 28.94 -9.98 31.51
N LYS A 42 27.84 -9.25 31.72
CA LYS A 42 27.84 -8.10 32.64
C LYS A 42 26.70 -7.98 33.66
N GLY A 43 25.80 -8.94 33.80
CA GLY A 43 24.79 -8.80 34.84
C GLY A 43 24.02 -10.05 35.16
N GLN A 44 24.50 -10.81 36.14
CA GLN A 44 23.66 -11.20 37.27
C GLN A 44 24.57 -11.52 38.45
N SER A 45 24.20 -10.98 39.60
CA SER A 45 24.91 -11.10 40.87
C SER A 45 25.35 -12.53 41.12
N THR A 46 26.62 -12.66 41.49
CA THR A 46 27.31 -13.85 41.98
C THR A 46 26.39 -14.73 42.84
N GLY A 47 25.91 -15.84 42.28
CA GLY A 47 25.33 -16.92 43.08
C GLY A 47 26.31 -17.28 44.19
N LYS A 48 25.81 -17.41 45.42
CA LYS A 48 26.65 -17.74 46.56
C LYS A 48 26.88 -19.25 46.54
N TYR A 49 28.13 -19.65 46.70
CA TYR A 49 28.44 -21.06 46.96
C TYR A 49 27.60 -21.54 48.16
N PRO A 50 26.92 -22.69 48.09
CA PRO A 50 27.04 -23.78 47.11
C PRO A 50 26.05 -23.75 45.93
N ASP A 51 25.21 -22.73 45.82
CA ASP A 51 24.06 -22.69 44.91
C ASP A 51 24.44 -22.36 43.45
N TYR A 52 25.73 -22.24 43.16
CA TYR A 52 26.25 -21.84 41.86
C TYR A 52 27.32 -22.83 41.38
N PHE A 53 27.14 -23.34 40.17
CA PHE A 53 28.10 -24.19 39.47
C PHE A 53 28.55 -23.54 38.17
N SER A 54 29.87 -23.34 38.03
CA SER A 54 30.45 -22.80 36.80
C SER A 54 31.71 -23.53 36.39
N TRP A 55 31.71 -23.99 35.14
CA TRP A 55 32.84 -24.61 34.50
C TRP A 55 33.40 -23.68 33.44
N LYS A 56 34.63 -23.22 33.65
CA LYS A 56 35.38 -22.42 32.68
C LYS A 56 36.57 -23.20 32.13
N THR A 57 36.61 -23.35 30.80
CA THR A 57 37.76 -23.97 30.12
C THR A 57 38.92 -22.99 29.99
N ARG A 58 40.15 -23.51 29.80
CA ARG A 58 41.36 -22.69 29.60
C ARG A 58 41.25 -21.70 28.44
N SER A 59 40.46 -22.05 27.42
CA SER A 59 40.21 -21.22 26.22
C SER A 59 39.15 -20.13 26.44
N GLY A 60 38.43 -20.16 27.57
CA GLY A 60 37.44 -19.14 27.93
C GLY A 60 35.99 -19.47 27.54
N HIS A 61 35.67 -20.74 27.24
CA HIS A 61 34.28 -21.20 27.20
C HIS A 61 33.73 -21.32 28.61
N VAL A 62 32.49 -20.90 28.82
CA VAL A 62 31.80 -20.92 30.12
C VAL A 62 30.52 -21.73 30.01
N PHE A 63 30.32 -22.62 30.96
CA PHE A 63 29.05 -23.30 31.22
C PHE A 63 28.67 -23.03 32.67
N GLN A 64 27.50 -22.45 32.90
CA GLN A 64 27.07 -21.97 34.21
C GLN A 64 25.63 -22.42 34.50
N LEU A 65 25.43 -22.92 35.72
CA LEU A 65 24.15 -23.24 36.34
C LEU A 65 24.10 -22.48 37.68
N ASP A 66 23.13 -21.61 37.85
CA ASP A 66 22.87 -20.91 39.11
C ASP A 66 21.50 -21.37 39.63
N ASP A 67 21.48 -21.96 40.82
CA ASP A 67 20.30 -22.43 41.56
C ASP A 67 19.94 -21.46 42.71
N SER A 68 20.57 -20.28 42.77
CA SER A 68 20.23 -19.25 43.76
C SER A 68 18.74 -18.88 43.66
N GLN A 69 18.02 -19.05 44.77
CA GLN A 69 16.56 -18.87 44.81
C GLN A 69 16.13 -17.50 44.23
N GLY A 70 15.31 -17.54 43.17
CA GLY A 70 14.79 -16.36 42.46
C GLY A 70 15.77 -15.70 41.48
N ALA A 71 16.96 -16.29 41.28
CA ALA A 71 17.97 -15.86 40.32
C ALA A 71 18.49 -17.04 39.48
N GLU A 72 17.66 -18.06 39.27
CA GLU A 72 18.03 -19.29 38.59
C GLU A 72 18.42 -19.03 37.12
N THR A 73 19.61 -19.43 36.70
CA THR A 73 20.07 -19.20 35.31
C THR A 73 20.87 -20.36 34.75
N VAL A 74 20.70 -20.59 33.44
CA VAL A 74 21.54 -21.52 32.67
C VAL A 74 22.22 -20.75 31.56
N THR A 75 23.55 -20.76 31.50
CA THR A 75 24.32 -20.05 30.47
C THR A 75 25.36 -20.94 29.84
N LEU A 76 25.34 -21.03 28.50
CA LEU A 76 26.40 -21.62 27.69
C LEU A 76 27.00 -20.52 26.81
N GLN A 77 28.26 -20.18 27.04
CA GLN A 77 28.92 -19.04 26.38
C GLN A 77 30.25 -19.44 25.73
N HIS A 78 30.40 -19.04 24.47
CA HIS A 78 31.66 -19.07 23.74
C HIS A 78 32.52 -17.84 24.07
N ARG A 79 33.84 -17.99 24.09
CA ARG A 79 34.79 -16.89 24.41
C ARG A 79 34.57 -15.60 23.61
N GLY A 80 34.12 -15.75 22.37
CA GLY A 80 33.84 -14.67 21.41
C GLY A 80 32.51 -13.94 21.62
N GLY A 81 31.73 -14.29 22.64
CA GLY A 81 30.52 -13.57 23.04
C GLY A 81 29.21 -14.30 22.71
N THR A 82 29.19 -15.21 21.72
CA THR A 82 28.00 -16.01 21.40
C THR A 82 27.55 -16.80 22.62
N ALA A 83 26.26 -16.72 22.95
CA ALA A 83 25.71 -17.33 24.16
C ALA A 83 24.29 -17.83 23.95
N ILE A 84 23.94 -18.87 24.70
CA ILE A 84 22.58 -19.32 24.94
C ILE A 84 22.34 -19.17 26.44
N GLN A 85 21.33 -18.38 26.80
CA GLN A 85 21.01 -18.09 28.20
C GLN A 85 19.53 -18.30 28.46
N ILE A 86 19.22 -19.03 29.53
CA ILE A 86 17.87 -19.19 30.09
C ILE A 86 17.85 -18.38 31.39
N ALA A 87 16.94 -17.41 31.46
CA ALA A 87 16.74 -16.54 32.61
C ALA A 87 15.76 -17.16 33.64
N PRO A 88 15.65 -16.60 34.87
CA PRO A 88 14.83 -17.19 35.94
C PRO A 88 13.32 -17.23 35.61
N ASP A 89 12.88 -16.35 34.72
CA ASP A 89 11.51 -16.28 34.21
C ASP A 89 11.23 -17.28 33.06
N GLY A 90 12.23 -18.07 32.67
CA GLY A 90 12.17 -19.00 31.54
C GLY A 90 12.47 -18.37 30.19
N THR A 91 12.84 -17.08 30.13
CA THR A 91 13.21 -16.41 28.88
C THR A 91 14.47 -17.01 28.28
N LEU A 92 14.41 -17.40 27.01
CA LEU A 92 15.55 -17.89 26.24
C LEU A 92 16.15 -16.77 25.38
N ASN A 93 17.42 -16.47 25.62
CA ASN A 93 18.21 -15.53 24.84
C ASN A 93 19.28 -16.27 24.03
N ILE A 94 19.27 -16.08 22.71
CA ILE A 94 20.30 -16.60 21.80
C ILE A 94 21.00 -15.41 21.16
N THR A 95 22.28 -15.24 21.47
CA THR A 95 23.11 -14.16 20.93
C THR A 95 24.20 -14.76 20.06
N ALA A 96 24.28 -14.34 18.79
CA ALA A 96 25.33 -14.76 17.87
C ALA A 96 26.09 -13.54 17.32
N HIS A 97 27.40 -13.46 17.55
CA HIS A 97 28.21 -12.29 17.18
C HIS A 97 28.69 -12.27 15.73
N ASN A 98 28.98 -13.45 15.14
CA ASN A 98 29.53 -13.54 13.78
C ASN A 98 28.49 -13.98 12.72
N GLY A 99 27.42 -14.66 13.15
CA GLY A 99 26.37 -15.17 12.26
C GLY A 99 25.58 -16.32 12.87
N LYS A 100 24.35 -16.52 12.41
CA LYS A 100 23.47 -17.65 12.75
C LYS A 100 23.06 -18.33 11.45
N TYR A 101 23.32 -19.62 11.32
CA TYR A 101 22.83 -20.47 10.24
C TYR A 101 21.90 -21.50 10.81
N GLU A 102 20.71 -21.61 10.22
CA GLU A 102 19.69 -22.55 10.61
C GLU A 102 19.33 -23.38 9.38
N ILE A 103 19.66 -24.66 9.43
CA ILE A 103 19.46 -25.60 8.33
C ILE A 103 18.62 -26.74 8.88
N VAL A 104 17.40 -26.88 8.34
CA VAL A 104 16.47 -27.93 8.71
C VAL A 104 16.20 -28.76 7.45
N PHE A 105 16.55 -30.04 7.49
CA PHE A 105 16.32 -30.96 6.36
C PHE A 105 14.87 -31.47 6.30
N GLY A 106 14.16 -31.40 7.42
CA GLY A 106 12.77 -31.81 7.54
C GLY A 106 11.82 -30.61 7.59
N GLU A 107 10.77 -30.75 8.40
CA GLU A 107 9.81 -29.67 8.63
C GLU A 107 10.30 -28.71 9.72
N ASP A 108 10.10 -27.42 9.48
CA ASP A 108 10.25 -26.38 10.48
C ASP A 108 8.91 -25.67 10.67
N ARG A 109 8.32 -25.78 11.87
CA ARG A 109 7.03 -25.18 12.23
C ARG A 109 7.24 -24.25 13.41
N MET A 110 7.00 -22.96 13.18
CA MET A 110 7.12 -21.93 14.20
C MET A 110 5.74 -21.43 14.62
N THR A 111 5.45 -21.50 15.92
CA THR A 111 4.24 -20.92 16.53
C THR A 111 4.66 -19.90 17.57
N VAL A 112 4.21 -18.66 17.39
CA VAL A 112 4.41 -17.58 18.37
C VAL A 112 3.03 -17.14 18.86
N SER A 113 2.68 -17.49 20.09
CA SER A 113 1.39 -17.10 20.69
C SER A 113 1.36 -15.62 21.09
N GLY A 114 2.53 -15.02 21.30
CA GLY A 114 2.70 -13.61 21.59
C GLY A 114 2.89 -12.76 20.33
N ALA A 115 3.52 -11.60 20.48
CA ALA A 115 3.93 -10.77 19.36
C ALA A 115 5.26 -11.25 18.76
N GLN A 116 5.42 -11.08 17.45
CA GLN A 116 6.66 -11.34 16.73
C GLN A 116 7.05 -10.10 15.93
N ASP A 117 8.23 -9.56 16.24
CA ASP A 117 8.85 -8.47 15.51
C ASP A 117 10.13 -8.95 14.85
N ILE A 118 10.28 -8.69 13.54
CA ILE A 118 11.47 -9.05 12.78
C ILE A 118 12.08 -7.75 12.24
N THR A 119 13.30 -7.45 12.68
CA THR A 119 14.05 -6.29 12.20
C THR A 119 15.31 -6.76 11.48
N VAL A 120 15.44 -6.37 10.21
CA VAL A 120 16.66 -6.59 9.41
C VAL A 120 17.20 -5.23 9.01
N LYS A 121 18.41 -4.90 9.47
CA LYS A 121 19.07 -3.61 9.16
C LYS A 121 19.71 -3.57 7.77
N GLY A 122 20.06 -4.74 7.24
CA GLY A 122 20.54 -4.91 5.88
C GLY A 122 19.43 -5.40 4.95
N ASP A 123 19.82 -6.14 3.91
CA ASP A 123 18.87 -6.71 2.97
C ASP A 123 18.21 -7.98 3.51
N ALA A 124 16.93 -8.17 3.19
CA ALA A 124 16.17 -9.37 3.49
C ALA A 124 15.63 -9.98 2.20
N SER A 125 15.66 -11.31 2.08
CA SER A 125 15.05 -12.02 0.96
C SER A 125 14.31 -13.24 1.46
N MET A 126 13.14 -13.48 0.86
CA MET A 126 12.35 -14.69 1.09
C MET A 126 12.10 -15.34 -0.25
N ARG A 127 12.58 -16.59 -0.39
CA ARG A 127 12.39 -17.39 -1.60
C ARG A 127 11.64 -18.65 -1.23
N VAL A 128 10.49 -18.84 -1.86
CA VAL A 128 9.65 -20.03 -1.71
C VAL A 128 9.55 -20.67 -3.09
N TYR A 129 9.95 -21.93 -3.22
CA TYR A 129 9.89 -22.66 -4.49
C TYR A 129 8.48 -23.17 -4.80
N GLY A 130 7.68 -23.42 -3.76
CA GLY A 130 6.26 -23.73 -3.88
C GLY A 130 5.38 -22.50 -3.64
N ASP A 131 4.16 -22.75 -3.14
CA ASP A 131 3.20 -21.69 -2.88
C ASP A 131 3.51 -20.93 -1.58
N TYR A 132 3.30 -19.62 -1.61
CA TYR A 132 3.45 -18.74 -0.45
C TYR A 132 2.11 -18.12 -0.07
N ASN A 133 1.53 -18.58 1.04
CA ASN A 133 0.24 -18.15 1.53
C ASN A 133 0.40 -17.25 2.76
N VAL A 134 -0.15 -16.04 2.69
CA VAL A 134 -0.15 -15.09 3.81
C VAL A 134 -1.60 -14.76 4.15
N THR A 135 -1.99 -14.98 5.40
CA THR A 135 -3.31 -14.62 5.91
C THR A 135 -3.13 -13.71 7.11
N CYS A 136 -3.69 -12.49 7.03
CA CYS A 136 -3.85 -11.60 8.17
C CYS A 136 -5.35 -11.48 8.46
N GLN A 137 -5.77 -11.85 9.66
CA GLN A 137 -7.19 -11.78 10.04
C GLN A 137 -7.68 -10.34 10.25
N LYS A 138 -6.75 -9.40 10.41
CA LYS A 138 -7.01 -7.98 10.60
C LYS A 138 -6.34 -7.20 9.47
N ASP A 139 -5.73 -6.06 9.78
CA ASP A 139 -5.17 -5.16 8.78
C ASP A 139 -3.81 -5.65 8.26
N TYR A 140 -3.62 -5.62 6.94
CA TYR A 140 -2.34 -5.86 6.29
C TYR A 140 -1.79 -4.54 5.74
N ASN A 141 -0.86 -3.93 6.49
CA ASN A 141 -0.24 -2.67 6.11
C ASN A 141 1.12 -2.93 5.45
N LEU A 142 1.28 -2.53 4.19
CA LEU A 142 2.52 -2.62 3.45
C LEU A 142 2.99 -1.23 3.04
N THR A 143 4.19 -0.85 3.51
CA THR A 143 4.83 0.42 3.15
C THR A 143 6.17 0.13 2.48
N VAL A 144 6.35 0.64 1.27
CA VAL A 144 7.61 0.57 0.52
C VAL A 144 7.99 2.00 0.15
N LEU A 145 9.10 2.49 0.72
CA LEU A 145 9.56 3.85 0.48
C LEU A 145 10.24 4.00 -0.89
N GLY A 146 10.80 2.91 -1.39
CA GLY A 146 11.37 2.83 -2.74
C GLY A 146 10.35 2.33 -3.76
N ASN A 147 10.86 1.61 -4.77
CA ASN A 147 10.03 1.06 -5.84
C ASN A 147 9.30 -0.22 -5.39
N PHE A 148 8.02 -0.33 -5.74
CA PHE A 148 7.22 -1.53 -5.56
C PHE A 148 6.96 -2.21 -6.90
N ASN A 149 7.66 -3.32 -7.15
CA ASN A 149 7.54 -4.09 -8.40
C ASN A 149 6.70 -5.34 -8.15
N LEU A 150 5.55 -5.44 -8.80
CA LEU A 150 4.67 -6.61 -8.74
C LEU A 150 4.58 -7.26 -10.12
N VAL A 151 5.00 -8.53 -10.20
CA VAL A 151 4.91 -9.34 -11.42
C VAL A 151 4.20 -10.63 -11.08
N ALA A 152 3.14 -10.91 -11.81
CA ALA A 152 2.37 -12.14 -11.67
C ALA A 152 1.80 -12.54 -13.03
N LYS A 153 1.60 -13.85 -13.23
CA LYS A 153 0.87 -14.34 -14.41
C LYS A 153 -0.57 -13.83 -14.40
N ASN A 154 -1.22 -13.91 -13.25
CA ASN A 154 -2.57 -13.41 -12.99
C ASN A 154 -2.59 -12.59 -11.70
N HIS A 155 -3.34 -11.50 -11.68
CA HIS A 155 -3.55 -10.68 -10.47
C HIS A 155 -5.05 -10.45 -10.27
N ASN A 156 -5.64 -11.26 -9.37
CA ASN A 156 -7.05 -11.14 -8.99
C ASN A 156 -7.18 -10.31 -7.71
N ARG A 157 -8.06 -9.31 -7.71
CA ARG A 157 -8.35 -8.46 -6.56
C ARG A 157 -9.85 -8.47 -6.28
N HIS A 158 -10.24 -9.00 -5.12
CA HIS A 158 -11.60 -8.91 -4.62
C HIS A 158 -11.60 -8.02 -3.37
N VAL A 159 -12.26 -6.87 -3.45
CA VAL A 159 -12.32 -5.88 -2.37
C VAL A 159 -13.79 -5.58 -2.10
N LEU A 160 -14.23 -5.83 -0.87
CA LEU A 160 -15.62 -5.61 -0.44
C LEU A 160 -15.91 -4.14 -0.13
N GLY A 161 -14.89 -3.43 0.36
CA GLY A 161 -14.95 -1.98 0.60
C GLY A 161 -14.44 -1.18 -0.60
N ASN A 162 -13.80 -0.04 -0.30
CA ASN A 162 -13.34 0.90 -1.31
C ASN A 162 -11.94 0.57 -1.84
N ILE A 163 -11.65 1.02 -3.06
CA ILE A 163 -10.31 1.08 -3.63
C ILE A 163 -10.01 2.53 -3.96
N ASP A 164 -9.07 3.13 -3.25
CA ASP A 164 -8.54 4.46 -3.55
C ASP A 164 -7.15 4.33 -4.18
N THR A 165 -6.91 5.05 -5.27
CA THR A 165 -5.62 5.06 -5.96
C THR A 165 -5.26 6.49 -6.30
N GLN A 166 -4.09 6.91 -5.84
CA GLN A 166 -3.54 8.24 -6.11
C GLN A 166 -2.13 8.06 -6.65
N ALA A 167 -1.88 8.65 -7.81
CA ALA A 167 -0.59 8.61 -8.48
C ALA A 167 -0.33 9.95 -9.14
N ARG A 168 0.95 10.33 -9.26
CA ARG A 168 1.34 11.52 -10.03
C ARG A 168 1.07 11.31 -11.53
N ASN A 169 1.38 10.12 -12.04
CA ASN A 169 1.16 9.70 -13.42
C ASN A 169 0.70 8.23 -13.43
N GLU A 170 -0.16 7.86 -14.39
CA GLU A 170 -0.58 6.47 -14.61
C GLU A 170 -0.51 6.15 -16.12
N ASN A 171 0.11 5.02 -16.47
CA ASN A 171 0.10 4.48 -17.82
C ASN A 171 -0.40 3.04 -17.79
N LYS A 172 -1.39 2.71 -18.62
CA LYS A 172 -2.04 1.40 -18.64
C LYS A 172 -2.09 0.85 -20.06
N LYS A 173 -1.29 -0.20 -20.30
CA LYS A 173 -1.27 -0.94 -21.57
C LYS A 173 -1.97 -2.29 -21.39
N LEU A 174 -2.96 -2.58 -22.23
CA LEU A 174 -3.65 -3.87 -22.29
C LEU A 174 -3.47 -4.46 -23.68
N MET A 175 -3.12 -5.75 -23.76
CA MET A 175 -2.98 -6.46 -25.05
C MET A 175 -4.25 -7.22 -25.43
N GLY A 176 -5.14 -7.48 -24.47
CA GLY A 176 -6.44 -8.09 -24.68
C GLY A 176 -7.58 -7.10 -24.39
N SER A 177 -8.76 -7.65 -24.14
CA SER A 177 -9.98 -6.88 -23.89
C SER A 177 -9.98 -6.20 -22.51
N SER A 178 -10.76 -5.12 -22.39
CA SER A 178 -11.04 -4.44 -21.12
C SER A 178 -12.53 -4.15 -20.98
N SER A 179 -13.10 -4.40 -19.81
CA SER A 179 -14.47 -4.04 -19.47
C SER A 179 -14.51 -3.30 -18.14
N LYS A 180 -15.25 -2.19 -18.08
CA LYS A 180 -15.55 -1.46 -16.84
C LYS A 180 -17.05 -1.42 -16.66
N ILE A 181 -17.55 -1.97 -15.56
CA ILE A 181 -18.96 -2.07 -15.25
C ILE A 181 -19.15 -1.53 -13.84
N ALA A 182 -20.02 -0.53 -13.68
CA ALA A 182 -20.43 -0.01 -12.39
C ALA A 182 -21.95 0.04 -12.33
N ARG A 183 -22.53 -0.23 -11.16
CA ARG A 183 -23.96 -0.03 -10.90
C ARG A 183 -24.28 1.45 -10.62
N GLY A 184 -23.32 2.17 -10.06
CA GLY A 184 -23.40 3.62 -9.84
C GLY A 184 -22.80 4.41 -10.99
N ALA A 185 -22.68 5.72 -10.78
CA ALA A 185 -22.09 6.63 -11.76
C ALA A 185 -20.59 6.34 -11.98
N ILE A 186 -20.12 6.61 -13.20
CA ILE A 186 -18.71 6.65 -13.56
C ILE A 186 -18.41 8.04 -14.11
N ALA A 187 -17.37 8.68 -13.62
CA ALA A 187 -16.92 9.99 -14.09
C ALA A 187 -15.46 9.93 -14.56
N TYR A 188 -15.16 10.61 -15.67
CA TYR A 188 -13.81 10.84 -16.16
C TYR A 188 -13.61 12.34 -16.32
N VAL A 189 -12.70 12.91 -15.55
CA VAL A 189 -12.45 14.37 -15.51
C VAL A 189 -10.97 14.61 -15.79
N SER A 190 -10.69 15.51 -16.72
CA SER A 190 -9.33 15.91 -17.09
C SER A 190 -9.28 17.43 -17.23
N LYS A 191 -8.22 18.06 -16.73
CA LYS A 191 -7.93 19.48 -16.99
C LYS A 191 -7.33 19.68 -18.40
N GLY A 192 -6.61 18.69 -18.89
CA GLY A 192 -6.09 18.66 -20.27
C GLY A 192 -7.03 17.90 -21.20
N SER A 193 -6.59 17.66 -22.43
CA SER A 193 -7.33 16.89 -23.42
C SER A 193 -7.67 15.47 -22.92
N ALA A 194 -8.90 15.03 -23.17
CA ALA A 194 -9.31 13.63 -23.05
C ALA A 194 -9.71 13.11 -24.44
N SER A 195 -9.34 11.87 -24.77
CA SER A 195 -9.66 11.25 -26.06
C SER A 195 -10.13 9.81 -25.89
N VAL A 196 -11.05 9.39 -26.76
CA VAL A 196 -11.55 8.02 -26.88
C VAL A 196 -11.54 7.66 -28.36
N VAL A 197 -10.66 6.74 -28.76
CA VAL A 197 -10.39 6.45 -30.18
C VAL A 197 -10.34 4.95 -30.39
N SER A 198 -10.97 4.49 -31.48
CA SER A 198 -10.78 3.16 -32.05
C SER A 198 -10.15 3.32 -33.44
N HIS A 199 -9.18 2.47 -33.78
CA HIS A 199 -8.43 2.58 -35.04
C HIS A 199 -9.00 1.71 -36.16
N SER A 200 -9.53 0.53 -35.82
CA SER A 200 -10.01 -0.43 -36.81
C SER A 200 -11.53 -0.49 -36.89
N ASP A 201 -12.19 -0.34 -35.75
CA ASP A 201 -13.64 -0.52 -35.61
C ASP A 201 -14.31 0.72 -35.03
N GLN A 202 -15.63 0.65 -34.83
CA GLN A 202 -16.46 1.73 -34.30
C GLN A 202 -16.26 1.98 -32.80
N VAL A 203 -16.49 3.24 -32.39
CA VAL A 203 -16.71 3.62 -30.99
C VAL A 203 -18.23 3.75 -30.77
N HIS A 204 -18.76 3.03 -29.78
CA HIS A 204 -20.16 3.17 -29.37
C HIS A 204 -20.26 4.01 -28.09
N ILE A 205 -21.13 5.02 -28.12
CA ILE A 205 -21.46 5.85 -26.97
C ILE A 205 -22.98 5.99 -26.95
N GLY A 206 -23.61 5.70 -25.82
CA GLY A 206 -25.05 5.78 -25.67
C GLY A 206 -25.46 5.92 -24.22
N GLY A 207 -26.68 6.41 -24.00
CA GLY A 207 -27.28 6.55 -22.68
C GLY A 207 -28.76 6.21 -22.73
N GLY A 208 -29.29 5.68 -21.63
CA GLY A 208 -30.70 5.27 -21.55
C GLY A 208 -31.69 6.43 -21.52
N SER A 209 -31.28 7.59 -20.96
CA SER A 209 -32.09 8.80 -20.86
C SER A 209 -31.62 9.94 -21.77
N GLY A 210 -30.45 9.81 -22.38
CA GLY A 210 -29.88 10.84 -23.25
C GLY A 210 -28.35 10.77 -23.32
N LEU A 211 -27.80 11.61 -24.20
CA LEU A 211 -26.37 11.82 -24.39
C LEU A 211 -26.15 13.31 -24.62
N ASN A 212 -25.29 13.95 -23.82
CA ASN A 212 -25.04 15.39 -23.87
C ASN A 212 -23.59 15.66 -24.27
N PHE A 213 -23.39 16.63 -25.16
CA PHE A 213 -22.09 17.20 -25.51
C PHE A 213 -22.18 18.71 -25.40
N PHE A 214 -21.27 19.32 -24.66
CA PHE A 214 -21.23 20.77 -24.45
C PHE A 214 -19.78 21.26 -24.49
N VAL A 215 -19.62 22.51 -24.90
CA VAL A 215 -18.34 23.22 -24.93
C VAL A 215 -18.59 24.66 -24.52
N ASP A 216 -17.74 25.21 -23.65
CA ASP A 216 -17.86 26.60 -23.18
C ASP A 216 -17.32 27.58 -24.23
N GLU A 217 -16.20 27.24 -24.87
CA GLU A 217 -15.57 28.00 -25.94
C GLU A 217 -14.97 27.05 -26.99
N GLY A 218 -15.24 27.31 -28.27
CA GLY A 218 -14.79 26.50 -29.40
C GLY A 218 -15.91 25.70 -30.07
N ASP A 219 -15.52 24.64 -30.79
CA ASP A 219 -16.41 23.92 -31.70
C ASP A 219 -16.62 22.46 -31.28
N ILE A 220 -17.82 21.94 -31.55
CA ILE A 220 -18.06 20.49 -31.66
C ILE A 220 -17.97 20.12 -33.14
N ILE A 221 -16.93 19.35 -33.50
CA ILE A 221 -16.63 19.00 -34.90
C ILE A 221 -16.91 17.52 -35.16
N SER A 222 -17.62 17.22 -36.24
CA SER A 222 -17.81 15.85 -36.77
C SER A 222 -17.26 15.77 -38.20
N ASN A 223 -16.17 15.02 -38.38
CA ASN A 223 -15.51 14.85 -39.67
C ASN A 223 -15.71 13.41 -40.18
N ILE A 224 -16.31 13.27 -41.37
CA ILE A 224 -16.53 11.97 -42.02
C ILE A 224 -15.85 12.01 -43.40
N GLU A 225 -14.80 11.22 -43.58
CA GLU A 225 -14.09 11.14 -44.86
C GLU A 225 -14.91 10.39 -45.91
N LYS A 226 -15.52 9.26 -45.51
CA LYS A 226 -16.36 8.41 -46.34
C LYS A 226 -17.51 7.87 -45.50
N GLY A 227 -18.72 7.88 -46.05
CA GLY A 227 -19.93 7.40 -45.39
C GLY A 227 -21.01 8.47 -45.27
N SER A 228 -21.91 8.32 -44.30
CA SER A 228 -23.04 9.22 -44.09
C SER A 228 -23.19 9.55 -42.61
N HIS A 229 -23.70 10.74 -42.33
CA HIS A 229 -24.12 11.15 -41.00
C HIS A 229 -25.62 10.88 -40.83
N TYR A 230 -25.99 10.03 -39.87
CA TYR A 230 -27.39 9.65 -39.63
C TYR A 230 -27.90 10.23 -38.32
N VAL A 231 -29.04 10.90 -38.38
CA VAL A 231 -29.80 11.35 -37.20
C VAL A 231 -31.25 10.87 -37.38
N SER A 232 -31.80 10.20 -36.37
CA SER A 232 -33.14 9.62 -36.43
C SER A 232 -33.84 9.74 -35.09
N THR A 233 -35.13 10.07 -35.11
CA THR A 233 -36.01 10.07 -33.92
C THR A 233 -37.25 9.24 -34.21
N LYS A 234 -37.71 8.43 -33.25
CA LYS A 234 -38.90 7.58 -33.42
C LYS A 234 -40.20 8.37 -33.24
N ASP A 235 -40.26 9.19 -32.19
CA ASP A 235 -41.47 9.90 -31.79
C ASP A 235 -41.45 11.40 -32.17
N GLY A 236 -40.43 11.79 -32.95
CA GLY A 236 -40.44 13.02 -33.73
C GLY A 236 -39.97 14.28 -33.01
N SER A 237 -38.80 14.76 -33.40
CA SER A 237 -38.42 16.17 -33.65
C SER A 237 -36.89 16.29 -33.55
N ILE A 238 -36.30 17.06 -34.47
CA ILE A 238 -34.91 17.51 -34.36
C ILE A 238 -34.99 19.02 -34.18
N HIS A 239 -34.49 19.52 -33.05
CA HIS A 239 -34.43 20.94 -32.77
C HIS A 239 -32.99 21.42 -32.92
N GLN A 240 -32.78 22.39 -33.81
CA GLN A 240 -31.51 23.07 -33.96
C GLN A 240 -31.77 24.57 -33.79
N GLN A 241 -31.13 25.16 -32.80
CA GLN A 241 -31.23 26.58 -32.49
C GLN A 241 -29.86 27.22 -32.67
N VAL A 242 -29.84 28.39 -33.32
CA VAL A 242 -28.62 29.18 -33.53
C VAL A 242 -28.94 30.61 -33.08
N ASP A 243 -28.35 31.01 -31.97
CA ASP A 243 -28.56 32.34 -31.39
C ASP A 243 -27.31 33.20 -31.62
N GLY A 244 -27.49 34.39 -32.19
CA GLY A 244 -26.40 35.34 -32.47
C GLY A 244 -26.63 36.15 -33.76
N GLN A 245 -26.04 37.35 -33.85
CA GLN A 245 -26.21 38.24 -35.02
C GLN A 245 -25.72 37.61 -36.33
N ASP A 246 -24.73 36.71 -36.26
CA ASP A 246 -24.09 36.05 -37.40
C ASP A 246 -24.43 34.55 -37.53
N GLY A 247 -25.45 34.06 -36.82
CA GLY A 247 -25.84 32.65 -36.85
C GLY A 247 -26.32 32.19 -38.22
N HIS A 248 -25.66 31.19 -38.84
CA HIS A 248 -26.08 30.65 -40.14
C HIS A 248 -25.89 29.13 -40.25
N ILE A 249 -26.90 28.44 -40.76
CA ILE A 249 -26.79 27.03 -41.19
C ILE A 249 -26.46 27.05 -42.67
N ARG A 250 -25.27 26.59 -43.04
CA ARG A 250 -24.83 26.49 -44.45
C ARG A 250 -24.70 25.03 -44.85
N THR A 251 -25.51 24.61 -45.81
CA THR A 251 -25.32 23.35 -46.52
C THR A 251 -24.72 23.66 -47.88
N ARG A 252 -23.64 22.96 -48.25
CA ARG A 252 -23.03 23.07 -49.58
C ARG A 252 -22.73 21.67 -50.07
N SER A 253 -23.33 21.27 -51.17
CA SER A 253 -22.92 20.08 -51.92
C SER A 253 -21.88 20.49 -52.96
N LYS A 254 -20.82 19.69 -53.11
CA LYS A 254 -20.01 19.73 -54.33
C LYS A 254 -20.71 18.81 -55.34
N GLN A 255 -21.10 19.36 -56.48
CA GLN A 255 -21.44 18.55 -57.67
C GLN A 255 -20.17 17.91 -58.23
#